data_AF-A0A1M2V512-F1
#
_entry.id   AF-A0A1M2V512-F1
#
_cell.length_a   1.000
_cell.length_b   1.000
_cell.length_c   1.000
_cell.angle_alpha   90.00
_cell.angle_beta   90.00
_cell.angle_gamma   90.00
#
_symmetry.space_group_name_H-M   'P 1'
#
loop_
_entity.id
_entity.type
_entity.pdbx_description
1 polymer ?
#
loop_
_entity_poly.entity_id
_entity_poly.type
_entity_poly.pdbx_seq_one_letter_code
_entity_poly.pdbx_strand_id
1 'polypeptide(L)'
;MLLLSHLFASLSATPGALSTTLGSLVQFIELAAKLQPVILHRAPLSWDSSVPPADLPSYILDFMSCHLGTSEECVQQLWTALGSTIWSTGKAVLEGAGDGGDGGADEWALEDMDSDHVECKALYYPNYVVHDGVRQYYDDIPEYIQVSGHKFIERQVLEHFTMLSVLSWTSSTNAAHIYQQSMAKLSEDAPEDSRFRLRAAHTADGFLILALLKDAKDRGVVLEVPSTGHQKDRFTAAVHIAESGQPEFAHWCTKCVRRFDDADGVTRYVDCIITDGIDMGRPCCGEHNCRGELRTPQDRWCVGHQGQELFCVVEGCCMGHRVGHRTCELHCAIEEHYIATGKAMFTLRARLQRAQVAHPTDAINPNTPINEEIEADIPGPCPEKPAEGNQRVRARFGRRRTHNEQLIVRPCGIITSRETFYGSESIPQVVDMVKRRHLVPNSMPRFLWYDNNCGVYKYCAANHGEDLHLKIGLPVDVFHWKCKHKKTDIECSYHCNPYKYPELLKDNTSGFFNSSRAEQTNVWFGGYHAIFAPAMSV
;
A
#
# COMPACT_ATOMS: atom_id res chain seq x y z
N MET A 1 -46.48 15.04 18.71
CA MET A 1 -46.47 16.24 19.57
C MET A 1 -46.64 15.82 21.02
N LEU A 2 -45.68 16.16 21.87
CA LEU A 2 -45.68 15.84 23.29
C LEU A 2 -46.52 16.89 24.02
N LEU A 3 -47.69 16.51 24.55
CA LEU A 3 -48.56 17.45 25.26
C LEU A 3 -47.92 17.84 26.60
N LEU A 4 -47.89 19.14 26.91
CA LEU A 4 -47.36 19.67 28.19
C LEU A 4 -47.99 19.00 29.42
N SER A 5 -49.27 18.61 29.33
CA SER A 5 -49.98 17.86 30.38
C SER A 5 -49.39 16.46 30.63
N HIS A 6 -48.96 15.75 29.58
CA HIS A 6 -48.35 14.42 29.69
C HIS A 6 -46.91 14.49 30.17
N LEU A 7 -46.17 15.53 29.75
CA LEU A 7 -44.83 15.83 30.26
C LEU A 7 -44.88 16.08 31.77
N PHE A 8 -45.79 16.95 32.19
CA PHE A 8 -45.96 17.30 33.60
C PHE A 8 -46.37 16.09 34.46
N ALA A 9 -47.28 15.25 33.97
CA ALA A 9 -47.70 14.02 34.67
C ALA A 9 -46.54 13.01 34.81
N SER A 10 -45.73 12.82 33.76
CA SER A 10 -44.61 11.85 33.76
C SER A 10 -43.46 12.31 34.65
N LEU A 11 -43.15 13.60 34.65
CA LEU A 11 -42.14 14.19 35.54
C LEU A 11 -42.60 14.21 37.00
N SER A 12 -43.88 14.48 37.26
CA SER A 12 -44.45 14.48 38.62
C SER A 12 -44.47 13.09 39.27
N ALA A 13 -44.48 12.02 38.46
CA ALA A 13 -44.42 10.65 38.92
C ALA A 13 -42.99 10.19 39.28
N THR A 14 -41.97 11.02 39.02
CA THR A 14 -40.55 10.65 39.15
C THR A 14 -39.83 11.60 40.12
N PRO A 15 -39.61 11.21 41.40
CA PRO A 15 -39.19 12.13 42.46
C PRO A 15 -37.90 12.93 42.20
N GLY A 16 -36.91 12.36 41.49
CA GLY A 16 -35.65 13.06 41.19
C GLY A 16 -35.61 13.79 39.84
N ALA A 17 -36.69 13.77 39.06
CA ALA A 17 -36.79 14.56 37.82
C ALA A 17 -37.17 16.02 38.08
N LEU A 18 -37.74 16.33 39.26
CA LEU A 18 -38.15 17.69 39.66
C LEU A 18 -36.99 18.59 40.11
N SER A 19 -35.81 18.02 40.36
CA SER A 19 -34.58 18.77 40.66
C SER A 19 -33.83 19.25 39.42
N THR A 20 -34.27 18.86 38.22
CA THR A 20 -33.61 19.16 36.95
C THR A 20 -34.12 20.48 36.36
N THR A 21 -33.22 21.31 35.84
CA THR A 21 -33.60 22.57 35.20
C THR A 21 -34.31 22.31 33.86
N LEU A 22 -35.15 23.25 33.42
CA LEU A 22 -35.79 23.17 32.10
C LEU A 22 -34.76 23.07 30.96
N GLY A 23 -33.61 23.76 31.07
CA GLY A 23 -32.53 23.69 30.08
C GLY A 23 -31.90 22.30 30.02
N SER A 24 -31.59 21.70 31.17
CA SER A 24 -31.06 20.33 31.25
C SER A 24 -32.06 19.28 30.74
N LEU A 25 -33.37 19.53 30.93
CA LEU A 25 -34.43 18.65 30.41
C LEU A 25 -34.49 18.68 28.87
N VAL A 26 -34.40 19.88 28.27
CA VAL A 26 -34.37 20.04 26.81
C VAL A 26 -33.13 19.38 26.21
N GLN A 27 -31.96 19.63 26.80
CA GLN A 27 -30.71 18.99 26.37
C GLN A 27 -30.77 17.46 26.50
N PHE A 28 -31.35 16.93 27.58
CA PHE A 28 -31.55 15.49 27.74
C PHE A 28 -32.41 14.91 26.61
N ILE A 29 -33.53 15.56 26.27
CA ILE A 29 -34.43 15.10 25.19
C ILE A 29 -33.71 15.07 23.84
N GLU A 30 -32.96 16.11 23.51
CA GLU A 30 -32.21 16.19 22.25
C GLU A 30 -31.09 15.16 22.15
N LEU A 31 -30.29 15.01 23.21
CA LEU A 31 -29.21 14.03 23.27
C LEU A 31 -29.73 12.61 23.22
N ALA A 32 -30.79 12.31 23.97
CA ALA A 32 -31.44 11.00 23.98
C ALA A 32 -31.97 10.64 22.58
N ALA A 33 -32.57 11.60 21.86
CA ALA A 33 -33.02 11.40 20.48
C ALA A 33 -31.85 11.13 19.53
N LYS A 34 -30.73 11.88 19.66
CA LYS A 34 -29.52 11.71 18.84
C LYS A 34 -28.79 10.39 19.12
N LEU A 35 -28.88 9.86 20.34
CA LEU A 35 -28.20 8.63 20.75
C LEU A 35 -28.99 7.35 20.41
N GLN A 36 -30.23 7.46 19.94
CA GLN A 36 -31.06 6.31 19.55
C GLN A 36 -30.37 5.35 18.57
N PRO A 37 -29.69 5.80 17.48
CA PRO A 37 -28.96 4.91 16.58
C PRO A 37 -27.78 4.20 17.26
N VAL A 38 -27.11 4.87 18.20
CA VAL A 38 -25.97 4.32 18.96
C VAL A 38 -26.45 3.21 19.90
N ILE A 39 -27.58 3.41 20.57
CA ILE A 39 -28.22 2.42 21.44
C ILE A 39 -28.65 1.19 20.62
N LEU A 40 -29.26 1.39 19.45
CA LEU A 40 -29.68 0.31 18.55
C LEU A 40 -28.48 -0.48 17.98
N HIS A 41 -27.38 0.20 17.68
CA HIS A 41 -26.20 -0.44 17.07
C HIS A 41 -25.54 -1.50 17.99
N ARG A 42 -25.69 -1.34 19.32
CA ARG A 42 -25.18 -2.29 20.33
C ARG A 42 -26.25 -3.21 20.90
N ALA A 43 -27.48 -3.15 20.41
CA ALA A 43 -28.54 -4.06 20.82
C ALA A 43 -28.30 -5.47 20.25
N PRO A 44 -28.65 -6.54 21.00
CA PRO A 44 -28.62 -7.91 20.48
C PRO A 44 -29.45 -8.04 19.19
N LEU A 45 -29.05 -8.93 18.28
CA LEU A 45 -29.75 -9.15 17.01
C LEU A 45 -31.23 -9.56 17.17
N SER A 46 -31.62 -10.07 18.34
CA SER A 46 -32.99 -10.43 18.69
C SER A 46 -33.83 -9.27 19.22
N TRP A 47 -33.27 -8.06 19.34
CA TRP A 47 -33.94 -6.90 19.94
C TRP A 47 -34.87 -6.21 18.94
N ASP A 48 -36.09 -5.89 19.38
CA ASP A 48 -37.05 -5.12 18.59
C ASP A 48 -36.65 -3.64 18.58
N SER A 49 -36.24 -3.13 17.42
CA SER A 49 -35.80 -1.74 17.25
C SER A 49 -36.88 -0.69 17.55
N SER A 50 -38.16 -1.09 17.55
CA SER A 50 -39.29 -0.20 17.87
C SER A 50 -39.47 0.04 19.38
N VAL A 51 -38.77 -0.73 20.23
CA VAL A 51 -38.91 -0.68 21.68
C VAL A 51 -37.63 -0.12 22.33
N PRO A 52 -37.71 0.95 23.13
CA PRO A 52 -36.55 1.46 23.86
C PRO A 52 -36.08 0.46 24.92
N PRO A 53 -34.78 0.43 25.25
CA PRO A 53 -34.32 -0.32 26.41
C PRO A 53 -34.89 0.25 27.70
N ALA A 54 -35.19 -0.62 28.67
CA ALA A 54 -35.69 -0.22 29.99
C ALA A 54 -34.64 0.61 30.74
N ASP A 55 -33.37 0.18 30.65
CA ASP A 55 -32.22 0.85 31.24
C ASP A 55 -31.27 1.32 30.14
N LEU A 56 -30.73 2.53 30.28
CA LEU A 56 -29.69 3.00 29.38
C LEU A 56 -28.39 2.22 29.65
N PRO A 57 -27.62 1.87 28.61
CA PRO A 57 -26.31 1.27 28.79
C PRO A 57 -25.41 2.17 29.67
N SER A 58 -24.57 1.57 30.51
CA SER A 58 -23.72 2.31 31.48
C SER A 58 -22.86 3.39 30.83
N TYR A 59 -22.32 3.15 29.64
CA TYR A 59 -21.52 4.15 28.90
C TYR A 59 -22.36 5.35 28.39
N ILE A 60 -23.66 5.15 28.12
CA ILE A 60 -24.58 6.24 27.77
C ILE A 60 -24.98 7.03 29.02
N LEU A 61 -25.20 6.33 30.14
CA LEU A 61 -25.45 6.98 31.43
C LEU A 61 -24.29 7.87 31.85
N ASP A 62 -23.06 7.36 31.81
CA ASP A 62 -21.84 8.11 32.13
C ASP A 62 -21.70 9.35 31.23
N PHE A 63 -21.81 9.16 29.90
CA PHE A 63 -21.78 10.25 28.92
C PHE A 63 -22.83 11.34 29.19
N MET A 64 -24.10 10.96 29.36
CA MET A 64 -25.19 11.90 29.59
C MET A 64 -25.08 12.57 30.96
N SER A 65 -24.60 11.86 31.98
CA SER A 65 -24.41 12.41 33.34
C SER A 65 -23.35 13.50 33.35
N CYS A 66 -22.20 13.24 32.70
CA CYS A 66 -21.14 14.20 32.49
C CYS A 66 -21.61 15.42 31.69
N HIS A 67 -22.37 15.20 30.61
CA HIS A 67 -22.81 16.27 29.72
C HIS A 67 -23.88 17.17 30.34
N LEU A 68 -24.80 16.60 31.13
CA LEU A 68 -25.89 17.34 31.77
C LEU A 68 -25.49 17.88 33.16
N GLY A 69 -24.30 17.53 33.66
CA GLY A 69 -23.82 17.92 34.99
C GLY A 69 -24.69 17.36 36.12
N THR A 70 -25.25 16.16 35.93
CA THR A 70 -26.16 15.50 36.89
C THR A 70 -25.70 14.06 37.20
N SER A 71 -26.32 13.39 38.17
CA SER A 71 -26.00 12.00 38.49
C SER A 71 -26.54 11.02 37.44
N GLU A 72 -25.87 9.88 37.25
CA GLU A 72 -26.39 8.78 36.41
C GLU A 72 -27.80 8.32 36.84
N GLU A 73 -28.07 8.35 38.15
CA GLU A 73 -29.39 8.04 38.70
C GLU A 73 -30.46 9.02 38.19
N CYS A 74 -30.14 10.32 38.10
CA CYS A 74 -31.03 11.34 37.55
C CYS A 74 -31.26 11.13 36.04
N VAL A 75 -30.21 10.82 35.28
CA VAL A 75 -30.31 10.51 33.84
C VAL A 75 -31.22 9.29 33.61
N GLN A 76 -31.02 8.22 34.38
CA GLN A 76 -31.84 7.01 34.29
C GLN A 76 -33.30 7.30 34.66
N GLN A 77 -33.56 8.13 35.67
CA GLN A 77 -34.92 8.56 36.03
C GLN A 77 -35.60 9.37 34.91
N LEU A 78 -34.87 10.28 34.26
CA LEU A 78 -35.37 11.02 33.09
C LEU A 78 -35.67 10.07 31.92
N TRP A 79 -34.83 9.06 31.71
CA TRP A 79 -35.05 8.03 30.70
C TRP A 79 -36.27 7.18 31.00
N THR A 80 -36.47 6.76 32.24
CA THR A 80 -37.69 6.04 32.65
C THR A 80 -38.95 6.88 32.41
N ALA A 81 -38.88 8.19 32.65
CA ALA A 81 -40.02 9.10 32.48
C ALA A 81 -40.32 9.42 31.00
N LEU A 82 -39.29 9.57 30.15
CA LEU A 82 -39.44 10.14 28.80
C LEU A 82 -38.97 9.23 27.67
N GLY A 83 -38.24 8.15 27.96
CA GLY A 83 -37.56 7.30 26.98
C GLY A 83 -38.50 6.75 25.91
N SER A 84 -39.68 6.26 26.28
CA SER A 84 -40.70 5.79 25.33
C SER A 84 -41.22 6.86 24.37
N THR A 85 -41.33 8.10 24.88
CA THR A 85 -41.82 9.22 24.08
C THR A 85 -40.72 9.74 23.18
N ILE A 86 -39.49 9.84 23.68
CA ILE A 86 -38.31 10.21 22.89
C ILE A 86 -38.05 9.16 21.80
N TRP A 87 -38.19 7.87 22.11
CA TRP A 87 -37.98 6.78 21.14
C TRP A 87 -38.95 6.81 19.96
N SER A 88 -40.19 7.21 20.21
CA SER A 88 -41.26 7.25 19.21
C SER A 88 -41.34 8.58 18.45
N THR A 89 -40.90 9.69 19.06
CA THR A 89 -41.05 11.04 18.49
C THR A 89 -39.74 11.76 18.22
N GLY A 90 -38.59 11.18 18.59
CA GLY A 90 -37.27 11.79 18.51
C GLY A 90 -36.91 12.28 17.10
N LYS A 91 -37.37 11.58 16.06
CA LYS A 91 -37.18 12.02 14.68
C LYS A 91 -37.88 13.36 14.38
N ALA A 92 -39.11 13.53 14.85
CA ALA A 92 -39.86 14.79 14.72
C ALA A 92 -39.32 15.91 15.62
N VAL A 93 -38.69 15.56 16.75
CA VAL A 93 -37.97 16.52 17.61
C VAL A 93 -36.74 17.09 16.89
N LEU A 94 -36.07 16.28 16.07
CA LEU A 94 -34.92 16.69 15.27
C LEU A 94 -35.32 17.39 13.96
N GLU A 95 -36.44 16.99 13.33
CA GLU A 95 -36.95 17.55 12.06
C GLU A 95 -37.67 18.91 12.24
N GLY A 96 -38.11 19.28 13.45
CA GLY A 96 -38.74 20.58 13.73
C GLY A 96 -37.78 21.79 13.71
N ALA A 97 -36.48 21.56 13.49
CA ALA A 97 -35.42 22.57 13.51
C ALA A 97 -34.89 22.99 12.12
N GLY A 98 -35.47 22.50 11.01
CA GLY A 98 -35.07 22.94 9.67
C GLY A 98 -35.99 22.41 8.58
N ASP A 99 -36.77 23.31 7.96
CA ASP A 99 -37.51 23.03 6.73
C ASP A 99 -36.61 23.28 5.51
N GLY A 100 -36.44 22.27 4.66
CA GLY A 100 -35.78 22.42 3.36
C GLY A 100 -35.13 21.15 2.78
N GLY A 101 -35.89 20.43 1.94
CA GLY A 101 -35.39 19.90 0.65
C GLY A 101 -34.54 18.62 0.62
N ASP A 102 -35.07 17.63 -0.10
CA ASP A 102 -34.45 16.39 -0.60
C ASP A 102 -33.08 16.63 -1.28
N GLY A 103 -32.00 16.10 -0.67
CA GLY A 103 -30.62 16.19 -1.15
C GLY A 103 -29.72 15.15 -0.48
N GLY A 104 -28.87 14.48 -1.27
CA GLY A 104 -28.08 13.30 -0.91
C GLY A 104 -27.17 13.44 0.31
N ALA A 105 -26.79 12.29 0.86
CA ALA A 105 -25.91 12.13 2.01
C ALA A 105 -24.49 12.62 1.73
N ASP A 106 -24.26 13.94 1.77
CA ASP A 106 -22.94 14.60 1.87
C ASP A 106 -23.11 16.14 2.04
N GLU A 107 -23.96 16.62 2.96
CA GLU A 107 -23.95 18.05 3.33
C GLU A 107 -24.68 18.29 4.66
N TRP A 108 -23.95 18.38 5.76
CA TRP A 108 -24.50 18.86 7.05
C TRP A 108 -23.45 19.67 7.80
N ALA A 109 -23.41 20.97 7.52
CA ALA A 109 -23.25 22.05 8.50
C ALA A 109 -23.12 23.39 7.77
N LEU A 110 -24.00 24.33 8.12
CA LEU A 110 -23.75 25.75 8.38
C LEU A 110 -25.08 26.48 8.23
N GLU A 111 -25.69 26.90 9.34
CA GLU A 111 -26.17 28.28 9.50
C GLU A 111 -26.67 28.52 10.94
N ASP A 112 -26.12 29.61 11.49
CA ASP A 112 -26.55 30.45 12.61
C ASP A 112 -26.72 29.86 14.03
N MET A 113 -25.64 29.93 14.81
CA MET A 113 -25.73 30.07 16.26
C MET A 113 -24.64 30.99 16.84
N ASP A 114 -25.05 31.77 17.83
CA ASP A 114 -24.42 32.95 18.42
C ASP A 114 -22.92 32.85 18.76
N SER A 115 -22.24 33.97 18.55
CA SER A 115 -20.84 34.21 18.88
C SER A 115 -20.61 34.21 20.39
N ASP A 116 -20.15 33.09 20.94
CA ASP A 116 -19.28 33.03 22.14
C ASP A 116 -18.81 31.60 22.53
N HIS A 117 -19.17 30.57 21.77
CA HIS A 117 -18.59 29.24 21.94
C HIS A 117 -17.52 28.98 20.86
N VAL A 118 -16.30 28.68 21.29
CA VAL A 118 -15.25 28.15 20.42
C VAL A 118 -15.74 26.79 19.90
N GLU A 119 -16.35 26.77 18.71
CA GLU A 119 -16.85 25.56 18.08
C GLU A 119 -15.67 24.63 17.79
N CYS A 120 -15.47 23.63 18.65
CA CYS A 120 -14.54 22.55 18.41
C CYS A 120 -15.06 21.73 17.22
N LYS A 121 -14.51 21.95 16.02
CA LYS A 121 -14.86 21.24 14.77
C LYS A 121 -14.31 19.81 14.74
N ALA A 122 -14.21 19.16 15.90
CA ALA A 122 -13.64 17.83 16.06
C ALA A 122 -14.74 16.77 16.02
N LEU A 123 -14.62 15.81 15.11
CA LEU A 123 -15.45 14.60 15.04
C LEU A 123 -14.67 13.41 15.58
N TYR A 124 -15.16 12.79 16.64
CA TYR A 124 -14.50 11.68 17.31
C TYR A 124 -14.95 10.33 16.75
N TYR A 125 -13.97 9.47 16.43
CA TYR A 125 -14.16 8.09 15.99
C TYR A 125 -13.43 7.15 16.97
N PRO A 126 -13.71 5.82 16.93
CA PRO A 126 -13.09 4.89 17.86
C PRO A 126 -11.56 4.78 17.79
N ASN A 127 -10.93 5.14 16.67
CA ASN A 127 -9.47 5.05 16.50
C ASN A 127 -8.77 6.38 16.24
N TYR A 128 -9.53 7.44 15.99
CA TYR A 128 -8.99 8.74 15.59
C TYR A 128 -10.01 9.85 15.84
N VAL A 129 -9.54 11.09 15.85
CA VAL A 129 -10.34 12.31 15.78
C VAL A 129 -10.13 12.97 14.41
N VAL A 130 -11.17 13.58 13.87
CA VAL A 130 -11.07 14.42 12.66
C VAL A 130 -11.24 15.87 13.06
N HIS A 131 -10.24 16.70 12.78
CA HIS A 131 -10.28 18.15 13.00
C HIS A 131 -9.60 18.84 11.82
N ASP A 132 -10.21 19.90 11.29
CA ASP A 132 -9.71 20.66 10.13
C ASP A 132 -9.30 19.80 8.92
N GLY A 133 -10.08 18.75 8.63
CA GLY A 133 -9.82 17.85 7.50
C GLY A 133 -8.64 16.89 7.71
N VAL A 134 -8.04 16.86 8.91
CA VAL A 134 -6.99 15.93 9.31
C VAL A 134 -7.56 14.85 10.20
N ARG A 135 -7.23 13.60 9.91
CA ARG A 135 -7.48 12.44 10.78
C ARG A 135 -6.24 12.23 11.64
N GLN A 136 -6.39 12.45 12.93
CA GLN A 136 -5.36 12.21 13.93
C GLN A 136 -5.73 10.96 14.75
N TYR A 137 -4.93 9.90 14.63
CA TYR A 137 -5.12 8.67 15.41
C TYR A 137 -4.81 8.91 16.89
N TYR A 138 -5.32 8.07 17.80
CA TYR A 138 -4.95 8.18 19.21
C TYR A 138 -3.54 7.61 19.48
N ASP A 139 -2.92 8.04 20.57
CA ASP A 139 -1.52 7.73 20.92
C ASP A 139 -1.25 6.22 21.11
N ASP A 140 -2.29 5.45 21.48
CA ASP A 140 -2.19 4.01 21.65
C ASP A 140 -2.67 3.25 20.40
N ILE A 141 -2.03 2.10 20.17
CA ILE A 141 -2.52 1.15 19.17
C ILE A 141 -3.82 0.56 19.73
N PRO A 142 -4.97 0.66 19.03
CA PRO A 142 -6.25 0.16 19.52
C PRO A 142 -6.36 -1.36 19.37
N GLU A 143 -7.17 -2.02 20.20
CA GLU A 143 -7.41 -3.47 20.11
C GLU A 143 -8.13 -3.83 18.81
N TYR A 144 -9.03 -2.97 18.36
CA TYR A 144 -9.78 -3.10 17.11
C TYR A 144 -9.40 -1.96 16.17
N ILE A 145 -8.85 -2.29 15.01
CA ILE A 145 -8.41 -1.34 13.99
C ILE A 145 -9.50 -1.22 12.91
N GLN A 146 -9.96 0.00 12.69
CA GLN A 146 -10.92 0.37 11.66
C GLN A 146 -10.24 0.35 10.29
N VAL A 147 -10.52 -0.70 9.50
CA VAL A 147 -9.88 -0.91 8.19
C VAL A 147 -10.68 -0.31 7.03
N SER A 148 -11.99 -0.16 7.19
CA SER A 148 -12.86 0.41 6.15
C SER A 148 -14.23 0.74 6.73
N GLY A 149 -14.74 1.96 6.57
CA GLY A 149 -16.12 2.31 6.93
C GLY A 149 -16.53 1.74 8.30
N HIS A 150 -17.44 0.77 8.32
CA HIS A 150 -17.94 0.10 9.52
C HIS A 150 -17.26 -1.26 9.85
N LYS A 151 -16.10 -1.56 9.26
CA LYS A 151 -15.36 -2.81 9.48
C LYS A 151 -14.13 -2.58 10.36
N PHE A 152 -14.05 -3.38 11.42
CA PHE A 152 -12.95 -3.41 12.37
C PHE A 152 -12.33 -4.80 12.37
N ILE A 153 -11.00 -4.86 12.49
CA ILE A 153 -10.26 -6.12 12.64
C ILE A 153 -9.47 -6.05 13.94
N GLU A 154 -9.54 -7.13 14.72
CA GLU A 154 -8.73 -7.29 15.93
C GLU A 154 -7.24 -7.22 15.59
N ARG A 155 -6.47 -6.55 16.45
CA ARG A 155 -5.03 -6.40 16.29
C ARG A 155 -4.34 -7.75 16.15
N GLN A 156 -4.71 -8.74 16.96
CA GLN A 156 -4.10 -10.08 16.91
C GLN A 156 -4.32 -10.78 15.55
N VAL A 157 -5.46 -10.54 14.90
CA VAL A 157 -5.73 -11.05 13.55
C VAL A 157 -4.86 -10.35 12.51
N LEU A 158 -4.65 -9.04 12.64
CA LEU A 158 -3.74 -8.28 11.77
C LEU A 158 -2.26 -8.67 11.99
N GLU A 159 -1.86 -8.96 13.23
CA GLU A 159 -0.55 -9.54 13.54
C GLU A 159 -0.41 -10.93 12.89
N HIS A 160 -1.45 -11.76 12.94
CA HIS A 160 -1.44 -13.05 12.26
C HIS A 160 -1.30 -12.90 10.74
N PHE A 161 -2.02 -11.97 10.11
CA PHE A 161 -1.83 -11.65 8.69
C PHE A 161 -0.42 -11.19 8.38
N THR A 162 0.17 -10.35 9.24
CA THR A 162 1.58 -9.93 9.14
C THR A 162 2.51 -11.14 9.14
N MET A 163 2.32 -12.08 10.06
CA MET A 163 3.14 -13.28 10.16
C MET A 163 2.97 -14.20 8.94
N LEU A 164 1.75 -14.36 8.41
CA LEU A 164 1.50 -15.10 7.17
C LEU A 164 2.21 -14.46 5.97
N SER A 165 2.23 -13.13 5.88
CA SER A 165 2.94 -12.43 4.81
C SER A 165 4.46 -12.61 4.91
N VAL A 166 5.03 -12.63 6.12
CA VAL A 166 6.48 -12.76 6.33
C VAL A 166 6.98 -14.21 6.21
N LEU A 167 6.26 -15.17 6.80
CA LEU A 167 6.73 -16.56 6.93
C LEU A 167 6.27 -17.47 5.80
N SER A 168 5.08 -17.22 5.25
CA SER A 168 4.47 -18.06 4.21
C SER A 168 4.14 -17.30 2.93
N TRP A 169 4.70 -16.09 2.77
CA TRP A 169 4.53 -15.21 1.60
C TRP A 169 3.07 -15.12 1.13
N THR A 170 2.16 -15.08 2.10
CA THR A 170 0.73 -15.18 1.85
C THR A 170 0.18 -13.83 1.43
N SER A 171 -0.50 -13.81 0.28
CA SER A 171 -1.17 -12.61 -0.24
C SER A 171 -2.33 -12.18 0.66
N SER A 172 -2.71 -10.89 0.61
CA SER A 172 -3.86 -10.37 1.37
C SER A 172 -5.16 -11.11 1.04
N THR A 173 -5.34 -11.56 -0.21
CA THR A 173 -6.46 -12.41 -0.61
C THR A 173 -6.45 -13.75 0.11
N ASN A 174 -5.31 -14.45 0.10
CA ASN A 174 -5.18 -15.74 0.76
C ASN A 174 -5.27 -15.61 2.28
N ALA A 175 -4.76 -14.53 2.86
CA ALA A 175 -4.89 -14.26 4.29
C ALA A 175 -6.37 -14.07 4.69
N ALA A 176 -7.15 -13.33 3.90
CA ALA A 176 -8.60 -13.21 4.10
C ALA A 176 -9.31 -14.57 3.98
N HIS A 177 -8.93 -15.40 3.01
CA HIS A 177 -9.48 -16.75 2.85
C HIS A 177 -9.14 -17.67 4.03
N ILE A 178 -7.88 -17.66 4.49
CA ILE A 178 -7.44 -18.44 5.66
C ILE A 178 -8.27 -18.04 6.88
N TYR A 179 -8.46 -16.73 7.12
CA TYR A 179 -9.32 -16.27 8.21
C TYR A 179 -10.76 -16.79 8.07
N GLN A 180 -11.35 -16.64 6.89
CA GLN A 180 -12.72 -17.06 6.63
C GLN A 180 -12.92 -18.55 6.89
N GLN A 181 -11.96 -19.38 6.49
CA GLN A 181 -12.05 -20.85 6.59
C GLN A 181 -11.66 -21.40 7.96
N SER A 182 -10.78 -20.72 8.71
CA SER A 182 -10.22 -21.28 9.95
C SER A 182 -10.61 -20.54 11.23
N MET A 183 -10.88 -19.24 11.16
CA MET A 183 -11.03 -18.38 12.35
C MET A 183 -12.39 -17.69 12.45
N ALA A 184 -13.07 -17.44 11.33
CA ALA A 184 -14.30 -16.65 11.30
C ALA A 184 -15.47 -17.31 12.05
N LYS A 185 -15.47 -18.65 12.19
CA LYS A 185 -16.49 -19.44 12.93
C LYS A 185 -17.94 -19.04 12.61
N LEU A 186 -18.21 -18.63 11.37
CA LEU A 186 -19.54 -18.26 10.91
C LEU A 186 -20.41 -19.52 10.77
N SER A 187 -21.72 -19.41 11.06
CA SER A 187 -22.70 -20.45 10.72
C SER A 187 -22.73 -20.68 9.21
N GLU A 188 -23.17 -21.84 8.73
CA GLU A 188 -23.14 -22.19 7.29
C GLU A 188 -23.82 -21.15 6.38
N ASP A 189 -24.81 -20.41 6.89
CA ASP A 189 -25.57 -19.39 6.13
C ASP A 189 -24.97 -17.97 6.17
N ALA A 190 -24.05 -17.69 7.10
CA ALA A 190 -23.48 -16.35 7.32
C ALA A 190 -22.33 -15.91 6.36
N PRO A 191 -21.56 -16.78 5.67
CA PRO A 191 -20.47 -16.38 4.77
C PRO A 191 -20.92 -15.57 3.55
N GLU A 192 -22.18 -15.70 3.13
CA GLU A 192 -22.74 -14.94 2.01
C GLU A 192 -23.08 -13.48 2.40
N ASP A 193 -23.09 -13.16 3.70
CA ASP A 193 -23.30 -11.79 4.15
C ASP A 193 -22.02 -10.95 3.97
N SER A 194 -22.13 -9.96 3.08
CA SER A 194 -21.07 -8.99 2.79
C SER A 194 -20.49 -8.27 4.03
N ARG A 195 -21.25 -8.21 5.15
CA ARG A 195 -20.79 -7.65 6.42
C ARG A 195 -19.67 -8.46 7.04
N PHE A 196 -19.73 -9.78 6.97
CA PHE A 196 -18.74 -10.68 7.58
C PHE A 196 -17.62 -11.10 6.61
N ARG A 197 -17.83 -10.88 5.30
CA ARG A 197 -16.81 -11.18 4.29
C ARG A 197 -15.62 -10.20 4.36
N LEU A 198 -14.43 -10.74 4.65
CA LEU A 198 -13.16 -10.02 4.48
C LEU A 198 -12.73 -10.03 3.01
N ARG A 199 -12.18 -8.90 2.57
CA ARG A 199 -11.60 -8.71 1.23
C ARG A 199 -10.12 -8.44 1.38
N ALA A 200 -9.36 -8.69 0.31
CA ALA A 200 -7.93 -8.39 0.25
C ALA A 200 -7.60 -6.95 0.68
N ALA A 201 -8.42 -5.98 0.27
CA ALA A 201 -8.28 -4.57 0.66
C ALA A 201 -8.38 -4.37 2.19
N HIS A 202 -9.30 -5.06 2.88
CA HIS A 202 -9.43 -4.93 4.33
C HIS A 202 -8.19 -5.47 5.07
N THR A 203 -7.62 -6.57 4.57
CA THR A 203 -6.39 -7.16 5.12
C THR A 203 -5.18 -6.27 4.83
N ALA A 204 -5.05 -5.74 3.61
CA ALA A 204 -3.97 -4.85 3.21
C ALA A 204 -4.01 -3.51 3.97
N ASP A 205 -5.18 -2.87 4.04
CA ASP A 205 -5.38 -1.62 4.77
C ASP A 205 -5.12 -1.82 6.27
N GLY A 206 -5.61 -2.91 6.85
CA GLY A 206 -5.36 -3.23 8.26
C GLY A 206 -3.89 -3.47 8.57
N PHE A 207 -3.18 -4.20 7.71
CA PHE A 207 -1.73 -4.35 7.82
C PHE A 207 -1.02 -3.00 7.77
N LEU A 208 -1.38 -2.15 6.79
CA LEU A 208 -0.77 -0.84 6.61
C LEU A 208 -1.01 0.09 7.80
N ILE A 209 -2.26 0.20 8.26
CA ILE A 209 -2.63 1.03 9.41
C ILE A 209 -1.90 0.54 10.66
N LEU A 210 -1.88 -0.77 10.92
CA LEU A 210 -1.15 -1.33 12.07
C LEU A 210 0.36 -1.02 12.01
N ALA A 211 0.98 -1.15 10.83
CA ALA A 211 2.40 -0.83 10.65
C ALA A 211 2.68 0.65 10.91
N LEU A 212 1.84 1.56 10.39
CA LEU A 212 1.99 3.00 10.61
C LEU A 212 1.74 3.41 12.06
N LEU A 213 0.79 2.77 12.75
CA LEU A 213 0.55 3.02 14.18
C LEU A 213 1.73 2.54 15.05
N LYS A 214 2.34 1.40 14.70
CA LYS A 214 3.58 0.93 15.38
C LYS A 214 4.73 1.91 15.15
N ASP A 215 4.96 2.33 13.91
CA ASP A 215 6.01 3.30 13.57
C ASP A 215 5.80 4.64 14.28
N ALA A 216 4.57 5.17 14.29
CA ALA A 216 4.23 6.40 14.99
C ALA A 216 4.51 6.29 16.49
N LYS A 217 4.10 5.18 17.11
CA LYS A 217 4.37 4.87 18.52
C LYS A 217 5.86 4.79 18.83
N ASP A 218 6.64 4.11 17.98
CA ASP A 218 8.09 3.96 18.14
C ASP A 218 8.82 5.30 18.02
N ARG A 219 8.32 6.21 17.19
CA ARG A 219 8.83 7.59 17.04
C ARG A 219 8.31 8.55 18.12
N GLY A 220 7.37 8.13 18.96
CA GLY A 220 6.71 8.99 19.94
C GLY A 220 5.90 10.12 19.29
N VAL A 221 5.34 9.88 18.11
CA VAL A 221 4.48 10.82 17.38
C VAL A 221 3.10 10.21 17.17
N VAL A 222 2.14 11.07 16.82
CA VAL A 222 0.78 10.65 16.47
C VAL A 222 0.68 10.47 14.95
N LEU A 223 -0.04 9.43 14.51
CA LEU A 223 -0.31 9.23 13.09
C LEU A 223 -1.36 10.24 12.62
N GLU A 224 -0.99 11.10 11.70
CA GLU A 224 -1.87 12.06 11.04
C GLU A 224 -1.96 11.78 9.54
N VAL A 225 -3.18 11.77 9.00
CA VAL A 225 -3.46 11.58 7.58
C VAL A 225 -4.61 12.47 7.13
N PRO A 226 -4.77 12.77 5.82
CA PRO A 226 -5.94 13.47 5.33
C PRO A 226 -7.24 12.71 5.67
N SER A 227 -8.26 13.43 6.13
CA SER A 227 -9.58 12.85 6.41
C SER A 227 -10.36 12.55 5.12
N THR A 228 -10.21 13.41 4.12
CA THR A 228 -10.85 13.28 2.80
C THR A 228 -9.99 12.49 1.80
N GLY A 229 -10.56 12.14 0.66
CA GLY A 229 -9.88 11.41 -0.41
C GLY A 229 -10.08 9.89 -0.35
N HIS A 230 -9.58 9.21 -1.38
CA HIS A 230 -9.72 7.76 -1.50
C HIS A 230 -8.87 7.04 -0.46
N GLN A 231 -9.44 5.98 0.14
CA GLN A 231 -8.75 5.12 1.12
C GLN A 231 -7.36 4.67 0.64
N LYS A 232 -7.25 4.29 -0.64
CA LYS A 232 -5.99 3.83 -1.26
C LYS A 232 -4.87 4.88 -1.25
N ASP A 233 -5.21 6.16 -1.22
CA ASP A 233 -4.25 7.27 -1.31
C ASP A 233 -3.99 7.92 0.06
N ARG A 234 -4.85 7.65 1.05
CA ARG A 234 -4.86 8.33 2.35
C ARG A 234 -3.54 8.21 3.10
N PHE A 235 -2.90 7.06 3.02
CA PHE A 235 -1.69 6.75 3.78
C PHE A 235 -0.40 6.97 2.99
N THR A 236 -0.47 7.38 1.72
CA THR A 236 0.69 7.48 0.81
C THR A 236 1.79 8.38 1.38
N ALA A 237 1.43 9.55 1.91
CA ALA A 237 2.40 10.47 2.51
C ALA A 237 3.06 9.89 3.77
N ALA A 238 2.28 9.23 4.64
CA ALA A 238 2.78 8.62 5.87
C ALA A 238 3.76 7.47 5.59
N VAL A 239 3.48 6.66 4.56
CA VAL A 239 4.38 5.59 4.09
C VAL A 239 5.70 6.16 3.59
N HIS A 240 5.67 7.22 2.77
CA HIS A 240 6.89 7.80 2.21
C HIS A 240 7.84 8.35 3.28
N ILE A 241 7.28 8.95 4.34
CA ILE A 241 8.04 9.43 5.49
C ILE A 241 8.73 8.24 6.20
N ALA A 242 8.02 7.14 6.42
CA ALA A 242 8.60 5.93 7.01
C ALA A 242 9.70 5.31 6.13
N GLU A 243 9.53 5.28 4.81
CA GLU A 243 10.53 4.75 3.86
C GLU A 243 11.85 5.56 3.85
N SER A 244 11.80 6.85 4.18
CA SER A 244 12.97 7.74 4.21
C SER A 244 13.85 7.57 5.46
N GLY A 245 13.39 6.85 6.48
CA GLY A 245 13.98 6.80 7.82
C GLY A 245 14.27 5.40 8.37
N GLN A 246 14.29 4.35 7.54
CA GLN A 246 14.48 2.97 8.05
C GLN A 246 15.81 2.83 8.84
N PRO A 247 15.78 2.36 10.10
CA PRO A 247 16.97 2.25 10.95
C PRO A 247 18.10 1.43 10.31
N GLU A 248 17.75 0.46 9.46
CA GLU A 248 18.65 -0.42 8.75
C GLU A 248 19.59 0.33 7.79
N PHE A 249 19.25 1.57 7.40
CA PHE A 249 20.16 2.42 6.62
C PHE A 249 21.53 2.57 7.29
N ALA A 250 21.54 2.75 8.62
CA ALA A 250 22.74 2.89 9.43
C ALA A 250 23.33 1.55 9.90
N HIS A 251 22.90 0.43 9.31
CA HIS A 251 23.31 -0.90 9.76
C HIS A 251 24.82 -1.10 9.73
N TRP A 252 25.36 -1.49 10.88
CA TRP A 252 26.79 -1.75 11.11
C TRP A 252 26.97 -3.07 11.85
N CYS A 253 27.67 -4.03 11.25
CA CYS A 253 28.04 -5.28 11.91
C CYS A 253 29.36 -5.83 11.37
N THR A 254 29.90 -6.84 12.06
CA THR A 254 31.19 -7.49 11.73
C THR A 254 31.21 -8.20 10.38
N LYS A 255 30.04 -8.47 9.77
CA LYS A 255 29.94 -9.01 8.41
C LYS A 255 29.96 -7.92 7.34
N CYS A 256 29.49 -6.72 7.67
CA CYS A 256 29.36 -5.59 6.74
C CYS A 256 30.59 -4.70 6.71
N VAL A 257 31.39 -4.76 7.77
CA VAL A 257 32.59 -3.94 7.93
C VAL A 257 33.75 -4.83 8.28
N ARG A 258 34.84 -4.66 7.53
CA ARG A 258 36.11 -5.27 7.83
C ARG A 258 36.98 -4.26 8.56
N ARG A 259 37.45 -4.64 9.74
CA ARG A 259 38.59 -4.02 10.41
C ARG A 259 39.86 -4.71 9.92
N PHE A 260 40.86 -3.94 9.51
CA PHE A 260 42.17 -4.47 9.12
C PHE A 260 43.28 -3.52 9.56
N ASP A 261 44.45 -4.08 9.85
CA ASP A 261 45.64 -3.30 10.14
C ASP A 261 46.45 -3.16 8.86
N ASP A 262 46.71 -1.91 8.47
CA ASP A 262 47.47 -1.58 7.28
C ASP A 262 48.96 -1.92 7.46
N ALA A 263 49.74 -1.92 6.38
CA ALA A 263 51.19 -2.16 6.43
C ALA A 263 51.92 -1.18 7.36
N ASP A 264 51.36 0.02 7.53
CA ASP A 264 51.87 1.08 8.42
C ASP A 264 51.47 0.89 9.89
N GLY A 265 50.77 -0.20 10.23
CA GLY A 265 50.31 -0.51 11.59
C GLY A 265 49.06 0.27 12.05
N VAL A 266 48.44 1.04 11.16
CA VAL A 266 47.20 1.79 11.44
C VAL A 266 45.99 0.89 11.20
N THR A 267 45.14 0.74 12.22
CA THR A 267 43.84 0.09 12.05
C THR A 267 42.92 0.95 11.18
N ARG A 268 42.41 0.37 10.09
CA ARG A 268 41.42 0.98 9.20
C ARG A 268 40.16 0.12 9.13
N TYR A 269 39.10 0.73 8.60
CA TYR A 269 37.81 0.10 8.37
C TYR A 269 37.40 0.28 6.92
N VAL A 270 36.87 -0.78 6.33
CA VAL A 270 36.27 -0.77 5.01
C VAL A 270 34.89 -1.39 5.06
N ASP A 271 33.96 -0.81 4.32
CA ASP A 271 32.60 -1.31 4.13
C ASP A 271 32.25 -1.38 2.63
N CYS A 272 31.22 -2.15 2.32
CA CYS A 272 30.69 -2.19 0.97
C CYS A 272 29.17 -2.33 0.97
N ILE A 273 28.59 -2.02 -0.18
CA ILE A 273 27.22 -2.36 -0.55
C ILE A 273 27.23 -3.25 -1.79
N ILE A 274 26.16 -3.99 -1.97
CA ILE A 274 25.94 -4.87 -3.11
C ILE A 274 24.59 -4.48 -3.71
N THR A 275 24.53 -4.25 -5.01
CA THR A 275 23.28 -3.95 -5.70
C THR A 275 23.01 -4.95 -6.79
N ASP A 276 21.76 -5.38 -6.88
CA ASP A 276 21.26 -6.29 -7.90
C ASP A 276 19.76 -6.07 -8.09
N GLY A 277 19.26 -6.46 -9.25
CA GLY A 277 17.87 -6.35 -9.66
C GLY A 277 17.12 -7.66 -9.54
N ILE A 278 15.85 -7.60 -9.15
CA ILE A 278 14.93 -8.74 -9.26
C ILE A 278 13.62 -8.33 -9.92
N ASP A 279 13.21 -9.17 -10.87
CA ASP A 279 11.98 -9.00 -11.63
C ASP A 279 10.77 -9.38 -10.78
N MET A 280 10.30 -8.44 -9.96
CA MET A 280 9.02 -8.58 -9.23
C MET A 280 7.82 -8.20 -10.09
N GLY A 281 8.07 -7.42 -11.16
CA GLY A 281 7.15 -6.98 -12.20
C GLY A 281 5.76 -6.57 -11.70
N ARG A 282 5.42 -5.27 -11.70
CA ARG A 282 4.03 -4.80 -11.54
C ARG A 282 3.55 -4.04 -12.78
N PRO A 283 2.24 -4.02 -13.10
CA PRO A 283 1.73 -3.20 -14.18
C PRO A 283 2.18 -1.74 -14.04
N CYS A 284 2.68 -1.17 -15.13
CA CYS A 284 3.08 0.23 -15.18
C CYS A 284 2.65 0.86 -16.51
N CYS A 285 2.82 2.18 -16.61
CA CYS A 285 2.54 2.91 -17.85
C CYS A 285 3.34 2.34 -19.03
N GLY A 286 2.70 2.21 -20.19
CA GLY A 286 3.33 1.72 -21.42
C GLY A 286 4.52 2.57 -21.89
N GLU A 287 4.55 3.85 -21.51
CA GLU A 287 5.58 4.81 -21.90
C GLU A 287 6.93 4.48 -21.22
N HIS A 288 8.02 4.55 -21.99
CA HIS A 288 9.32 4.10 -21.49
C HIS A 288 9.81 4.96 -20.32
N ASN A 289 10.20 4.32 -19.21
CA ASN A 289 10.61 4.95 -17.97
C ASN A 289 9.57 5.88 -17.31
N CYS A 290 8.31 5.83 -17.73
CA CYS A 290 7.26 6.62 -17.09
C CYS A 290 6.97 6.08 -15.67
N ARG A 291 7.06 6.97 -14.68
CA ARG A 291 6.75 6.68 -13.27
C ARG A 291 5.29 6.98 -12.90
N GLY A 292 4.48 7.45 -13.85
CA GLY A 292 3.09 7.80 -13.61
C GLY A 292 2.25 6.58 -13.24
N GLU A 293 1.47 6.71 -12.18
CA GLU A 293 0.60 5.64 -11.69
C GLU A 293 -0.58 5.39 -12.63
N LEU A 294 -0.96 4.12 -12.73
CA LEU A 294 -2.18 3.71 -13.44
C LEU A 294 -3.39 3.99 -12.54
N ARG A 295 -4.56 4.34 -13.11
CA ARG A 295 -5.77 4.52 -12.29
C ARG A 295 -6.24 3.18 -11.74
N THR A 296 -6.16 2.17 -12.60
CA THR A 296 -6.45 0.78 -12.27
C THR A 296 -5.33 -0.12 -12.77
N PRO A 297 -5.08 -1.28 -12.13
CA PRO A 297 -4.13 -2.27 -12.64
C PRO A 297 -4.43 -2.76 -14.07
N GLN A 298 -5.67 -2.57 -14.56
CA GLN A 298 -6.14 -2.95 -15.88
C GLN A 298 -5.72 -1.97 -16.98
N ASP A 299 -5.38 -0.73 -16.62
CA ASP A 299 -4.99 0.31 -17.58
C ASP A 299 -3.63 -0.02 -18.22
N ARG A 300 -3.41 0.49 -19.44
CA ARG A 300 -2.10 0.42 -20.15
C ARG A 300 -1.28 1.70 -19.99
N TRP A 301 -1.94 2.82 -19.76
CA TRP A 301 -1.34 4.15 -19.75
C TRP A 301 -1.77 4.89 -18.49
N CYS A 302 -0.85 5.67 -17.92
CA CYS A 302 -1.19 6.58 -16.82
C CYS A 302 -2.05 7.75 -17.34
N VAL A 303 -2.57 8.56 -16.41
CA VAL A 303 -3.39 9.74 -16.76
C VAL A 303 -2.69 10.67 -17.75
N GLY A 304 -1.38 10.88 -17.59
CA GLY A 304 -0.58 11.72 -18.48
C GLY A 304 -0.38 11.17 -19.88
N HIS A 305 -0.60 9.86 -20.10
CA HIS A 305 -0.36 9.19 -21.38
C HIS A 305 -1.62 8.53 -21.97
N GLN A 306 -2.82 8.89 -21.51
CA GLN A 306 -4.06 8.30 -22.05
C GLN A 306 -4.21 8.49 -23.56
N GLY A 307 -3.68 9.59 -24.12
CA GLY A 307 -3.69 9.83 -25.57
C GLY A 307 -2.96 8.74 -26.38
N GLN A 308 -2.04 7.99 -25.77
CA GLN A 308 -1.34 6.88 -26.42
C GLN A 308 -2.27 5.70 -26.75
N GLU A 309 -3.47 5.64 -26.16
CA GLU A 309 -4.46 4.61 -26.48
C GLU A 309 -4.98 4.71 -27.92
N LEU A 310 -4.94 5.90 -28.53
CA LEU A 310 -5.45 6.15 -29.88
C LEU A 310 -4.51 5.66 -30.99
N PHE A 311 -3.25 5.35 -30.64
CA PHE A 311 -2.23 4.97 -31.60
C PHE A 311 -2.05 3.46 -31.71
N CYS A 312 -1.44 3.06 -32.82
CA CYS A 312 -1.05 1.69 -33.09
C CYS A 312 -0.11 1.16 -32.00
N VAL A 313 -0.37 -0.05 -31.53
CA VAL A 313 0.39 -0.70 -30.44
C VAL A 313 1.82 -1.16 -30.80
N VAL A 314 2.27 -0.78 -31.99
CA VAL A 314 3.61 -1.07 -32.51
C VAL A 314 4.56 0.00 -32.01
N GLU A 315 5.66 -0.39 -31.36
CA GLU A 315 6.65 0.56 -30.84
C GLU A 315 7.18 1.45 -31.98
N GLY A 316 7.05 2.77 -31.79
CA GLY A 316 7.48 3.79 -32.74
C GLY A 316 6.42 4.24 -33.76
N CYS A 317 5.31 3.51 -33.92
CA CYS A 317 4.30 3.87 -34.91
C CYS A 317 3.42 5.03 -34.42
N CYS A 318 3.29 6.09 -35.22
CA CYS A 318 2.44 7.24 -34.90
C CYS A 318 1.06 7.23 -35.58
N MET A 319 0.67 6.13 -36.22
CA MET A 319 -0.63 6.01 -36.90
C MET A 319 -1.73 5.57 -35.94
N GLY A 320 -2.95 6.10 -36.12
CA GLY A 320 -4.12 5.68 -35.34
C GLY A 320 -4.49 4.21 -35.57
N HIS A 321 -4.97 3.53 -34.52
CA HIS A 321 -5.44 2.16 -34.67
C HIS A 321 -6.81 2.10 -35.38
N ARG A 322 -7.14 0.96 -35.97
CA ARG A 322 -8.46 0.75 -36.59
C ARG A 322 -9.54 0.59 -35.51
N VAL A 323 -10.79 0.92 -35.84
CA VAL A 323 -11.93 0.76 -34.92
C VAL A 323 -12.06 -0.71 -34.50
N GLY A 324 -12.10 -0.98 -33.19
CA GLY A 324 -12.19 -2.34 -32.64
C GLY A 324 -10.87 -3.13 -32.64
N HIS A 325 -9.76 -2.52 -33.06
CA HIS A 325 -8.44 -3.13 -33.15
C HIS A 325 -7.40 -2.32 -32.36
N ARG A 326 -6.21 -2.89 -32.11
CA ARG A 326 -5.07 -2.23 -31.46
C ARG A 326 -3.97 -1.82 -32.45
N THR A 327 -4.10 -2.20 -33.72
CA THR A 327 -3.14 -1.89 -34.80
C THR A 327 -3.75 -1.00 -35.88
N CYS A 328 -2.90 -0.24 -36.57
CA CYS A 328 -3.28 0.50 -37.79
C CYS A 328 -3.41 -0.43 -39.00
N GLU A 329 -3.85 0.09 -40.15
CA GLU A 329 -4.03 -0.71 -41.37
C GLU A 329 -2.74 -1.41 -41.84
N LEU A 330 -1.59 -0.74 -41.70
CA LEU A 330 -0.30 -1.30 -42.10
C LEU A 330 0.20 -2.42 -41.17
N HIS A 331 -0.32 -2.46 -39.94
CA HIS A 331 0.10 -3.41 -38.91
C HIS A 331 -0.99 -4.43 -38.53
N CYS A 332 -2.08 -4.51 -39.30
CA CYS A 332 -3.22 -5.39 -39.01
C CYS A 332 -2.84 -6.87 -38.89
N ALA A 333 -1.95 -7.34 -39.79
CA ALA A 333 -1.48 -8.72 -39.81
C ALA A 333 -0.75 -9.12 -38.51
N ILE A 334 -0.14 -8.15 -37.81
CA ILE A 334 0.54 -8.38 -36.53
C ILE A 334 -0.49 -8.75 -35.45
N GLU A 335 -1.61 -8.04 -35.41
CA GLU A 335 -2.69 -8.30 -34.46
C GLU A 335 -3.44 -9.60 -34.76
N GLU A 336 -3.67 -9.91 -36.03
CA GLU A 336 -4.27 -11.19 -36.44
C GLU A 336 -3.42 -12.39 -36.00
N HIS A 337 -2.11 -12.31 -36.22
CA HIS A 337 -1.17 -13.32 -35.74
C HIS A 337 -1.16 -13.44 -34.22
N TYR A 338 -1.23 -12.31 -33.50
CA TYR A 338 -1.32 -12.28 -32.05
C TYR A 338 -2.58 -12.98 -31.54
N ILE A 339 -3.75 -12.65 -32.10
CA ILE A 339 -5.04 -13.25 -31.72
C ILE A 339 -5.03 -14.77 -31.96
N ALA A 340 -4.47 -15.22 -33.09
CA ALA A 340 -4.34 -16.64 -33.39
C ALA A 340 -3.44 -17.37 -32.38
N THR A 341 -2.30 -16.77 -32.02
CA THR A 341 -1.35 -17.32 -31.04
C THR A 341 -1.96 -17.36 -29.63
N GLY A 342 -2.67 -16.31 -29.22
CA GLY A 342 -3.34 -16.24 -27.92
C GLY A 342 -4.34 -17.38 -27.73
N LYS A 343 -5.19 -17.67 -28.73
CA LYS A 343 -6.14 -18.80 -28.70
C LYS A 343 -5.43 -20.16 -28.52
N ALA A 344 -4.28 -20.35 -29.15
CA ALA A 344 -3.47 -21.55 -28.99
C ALA A 344 -2.87 -21.67 -27.58
N MET A 345 -2.36 -20.57 -27.02
CA MET A 345 -1.80 -20.52 -25.66
C MET A 345 -2.85 -20.77 -24.57
N PHE A 346 -4.06 -20.21 -24.67
CA PHE A 346 -5.17 -20.55 -23.76
C PHE A 346 -5.47 -22.05 -23.77
N THR A 347 -5.47 -22.65 -24.97
CA THR A 347 -5.70 -24.08 -25.13
C THR A 347 -4.59 -24.91 -24.46
N LEU A 348 -3.33 -24.50 -24.56
CA LEU A 348 -2.19 -25.16 -23.93
C LEU A 348 -2.18 -24.97 -22.40
N ARG A 349 -2.49 -23.76 -21.90
CA ARG A 349 -2.59 -23.47 -20.47
C ARG A 349 -3.71 -24.26 -19.81
N ALA A 350 -4.88 -24.36 -20.45
CA ALA A 350 -5.98 -25.19 -19.98
C ALA A 350 -5.66 -26.69 -20.01
N ARG A 351 -4.72 -27.13 -20.87
CA ARG A 351 -4.20 -28.52 -20.87
C ARG A 351 -3.20 -28.74 -19.74
N LEU A 352 -2.30 -27.79 -19.49
CA LEU A 352 -1.32 -27.87 -18.40
C LEU A 352 -1.98 -27.80 -17.02
N GLN A 353 -2.94 -26.90 -16.83
CA GLN A 353 -3.74 -26.83 -15.59
C GLN A 353 -4.47 -28.15 -15.30
N ARG A 354 -5.05 -28.79 -16.33
CA ARG A 354 -5.66 -30.13 -16.20
C ARG A 354 -4.65 -31.22 -15.85
N ALA A 355 -3.37 -31.03 -16.15
CA ALA A 355 -2.30 -31.99 -15.85
C ALA A 355 -1.63 -31.78 -14.49
N GLN A 356 -1.79 -30.61 -13.85
CA GLN A 356 -1.02 -30.19 -12.66
C GLN A 356 -1.84 -30.01 -11.36
N VAL A 357 -3.09 -30.49 -11.28
CA VAL A 357 -3.94 -30.15 -10.11
C VAL A 357 -3.49 -30.85 -8.82
N ALA A 358 -2.87 -30.07 -7.93
CA ALA A 358 -2.93 -30.18 -6.47
C ALA A 358 -3.03 -28.80 -5.77
N HIS A 359 -3.45 -27.75 -6.49
CA HIS A 359 -3.71 -26.43 -5.92
C HIS A 359 -5.19 -26.03 -6.08
N PRO A 360 -5.82 -25.39 -5.07
CA PRO A 360 -7.20 -24.94 -5.16
C PRO A 360 -7.41 -23.91 -6.28
N THR A 361 -8.56 -24.03 -6.92
CA THR A 361 -8.95 -23.53 -8.24
C THR A 361 -9.00 -21.99 -8.38
N ASP A 362 -8.93 -21.23 -7.28
CA ASP A 362 -9.35 -19.81 -7.28
C ASP A 362 -8.20 -18.79 -7.31
N ALA A 363 -6.93 -19.23 -7.23
CA ALA A 363 -5.80 -18.30 -7.28
C ALA A 363 -5.52 -17.74 -8.69
N ILE A 364 -6.03 -18.40 -9.74
CA ILE A 364 -5.83 -18.02 -11.14
C ILE A 364 -7.15 -18.28 -11.88
N ASN A 365 -7.90 -17.23 -12.19
CA ASN A 365 -9.09 -17.38 -13.05
C ASN A 365 -8.62 -17.87 -14.44
N PRO A 366 -9.09 -19.04 -14.92
CA PRO A 366 -8.67 -19.62 -16.20
C PRO A 366 -9.08 -18.78 -17.42
N ASN A 367 -10.02 -17.84 -17.25
CA ASN A 367 -10.44 -16.87 -18.26
C ASN A 367 -9.74 -15.50 -18.12
N THR A 368 -8.79 -15.33 -17.19
CA THR A 368 -7.99 -14.10 -17.14
C THR A 368 -7.25 -13.95 -18.46
N PRO A 369 -7.45 -12.85 -19.21
CA PRO A 369 -6.67 -12.59 -20.40
C PRO A 369 -5.20 -12.70 -20.04
N ILE A 370 -4.45 -13.53 -20.75
CA ILE A 370 -3.00 -13.57 -20.69
C ILE A 370 -2.52 -12.22 -21.25
N ASN A 371 -2.57 -11.20 -20.41
CA ASN A 371 -2.04 -9.87 -20.68
C ASN A 371 -0.57 -9.88 -20.24
N GLU A 372 0.12 -10.98 -20.57
CA GLU A 372 1.57 -11.14 -20.46
C GLU A 372 2.19 -10.14 -21.46
N GLU A 373 3.40 -9.66 -21.18
CA GLU A 373 4.20 -8.88 -22.12
C GLU A 373 4.54 -9.75 -23.33
N ILE A 374 3.58 -9.90 -24.23
CA ILE A 374 3.78 -10.61 -25.48
C ILE A 374 4.25 -9.56 -26.47
N GLU A 375 5.57 -9.47 -26.56
CA GLU A 375 6.26 -8.74 -27.59
C GLU A 375 6.28 -9.63 -28.83
N ALA A 376 5.45 -9.28 -29.81
CA ALA A 376 5.44 -9.97 -31.07
C ALA A 376 6.49 -9.32 -31.98
N ASP A 377 7.61 -10.00 -32.19
CA ASP A 377 8.59 -9.65 -33.23
C ASP A 377 8.17 -10.32 -34.54
N ILE A 378 7.38 -9.61 -35.34
CA ILE A 378 6.84 -10.14 -36.60
C ILE A 378 7.52 -9.45 -37.79
N PRO A 379 7.90 -10.17 -38.87
CA PRO A 379 8.31 -9.55 -40.12
C PRO A 379 7.13 -8.76 -40.71
N GLY A 380 7.28 -7.45 -40.89
CA GLY A 380 6.22 -6.63 -41.47
C GLY A 380 6.75 -5.33 -42.09
N PRO A 381 6.13 -4.83 -43.16
CA PRO A 381 6.53 -3.56 -43.79
C PRO A 381 6.19 -2.40 -42.84
N CYS A 382 7.20 -1.82 -42.22
CA CYS A 382 7.09 -0.55 -41.50
C CYS A 382 7.70 0.54 -42.39
N PRO A 383 6.91 1.52 -42.90
CA PRO A 383 7.41 2.58 -43.77
C PRO A 383 8.51 3.45 -43.13
N GLU A 384 8.59 3.44 -41.80
CA GLU A 384 9.52 4.23 -41.00
C GLU A 384 10.87 3.52 -40.75
N LYS A 385 11.02 2.23 -41.13
CA LYS A 385 12.28 1.51 -41.00
C LYS A 385 13.04 1.49 -42.35
N PRO A 386 14.37 1.73 -42.34
CA PRO A 386 15.19 1.67 -43.55
C PRO A 386 15.13 0.27 -44.18
N ALA A 387 15.22 0.23 -45.53
CA ALA A 387 15.11 -1.00 -46.31
C ALA A 387 16.22 -2.03 -46.01
N GLU A 388 17.34 -1.59 -45.42
CA GLU A 388 18.45 -2.42 -44.98
C GLU A 388 18.44 -2.57 -43.45
N GLY A 389 18.29 -3.80 -42.95
CA GLY A 389 18.33 -4.12 -41.51
C GLY A 389 17.27 -5.12 -41.05
N ASN A 390 17.20 -5.35 -39.73
CA ASN A 390 16.23 -6.26 -39.12
C ASN A 390 14.81 -5.66 -39.21
N GLN A 391 13.99 -6.16 -40.15
CA GLN A 391 12.60 -5.74 -40.39
C GLN A 391 11.61 -6.22 -39.33
N ARG A 392 12.07 -6.84 -38.24
CA ARG A 392 11.21 -7.26 -37.14
C ARG A 392 10.64 -6.03 -36.46
N VAL A 393 9.31 -5.96 -36.38
CA VAL A 393 8.60 -4.87 -35.75
C VAL A 393 8.11 -5.38 -34.38
N ARG A 394 8.34 -4.61 -33.33
CA ARG A 394 7.98 -4.97 -31.95
C ARG A 394 6.64 -4.36 -31.62
N ALA A 395 5.65 -5.21 -31.35
CA ALA A 395 4.32 -4.78 -30.94
C ALA A 395 4.00 -5.25 -29.52
N ARG A 396 3.47 -4.36 -28.67
CA ARG A 396 3.19 -4.64 -27.26
C ARG A 396 1.69 -4.77 -27.01
N PHE A 397 1.11 -5.92 -27.34
CA PHE A 397 -0.33 -6.16 -27.09
C PHE A 397 -0.67 -6.27 -25.61
N GLY A 398 0.29 -6.69 -24.78
CA GLY A 398 0.17 -6.79 -23.32
C GLY A 398 0.29 -5.45 -22.57
N ARG A 399 0.15 -5.51 -21.24
CA ARG A 399 0.50 -4.38 -20.36
C ARG A 399 2.00 -4.39 -20.11
N ARG A 400 2.61 -3.20 -20.07
CA ARG A 400 3.99 -3.07 -19.64
C ARG A 400 4.11 -3.34 -18.14
N ARG A 401 5.18 -3.99 -17.74
CA ARG A 401 5.56 -4.17 -16.33
C ARG A 401 6.83 -3.39 -16.02
N THR A 402 7.00 -3.07 -14.74
CA THR A 402 8.27 -2.56 -14.24
C THR A 402 9.37 -3.57 -14.53
N HIS A 403 10.51 -3.10 -15.02
CA HIS A 403 11.68 -3.93 -15.31
C HIS A 403 12.10 -4.74 -14.07
N ASN A 404 12.53 -4.07 -13.00
CA ASN A 404 12.96 -4.75 -11.78
C ASN A 404 12.79 -3.87 -10.54
N GLU A 405 12.82 -4.51 -9.37
CA GLU A 405 13.15 -3.85 -8.11
C GLU A 405 14.67 -3.94 -7.93
N GLN A 406 15.34 -2.79 -7.89
CA GLN A 406 16.76 -2.69 -7.60
C GLN A 406 16.94 -2.61 -6.09
N LEU A 407 17.72 -3.53 -5.51
CA LEU A 407 18.02 -3.54 -4.09
C LEU A 407 19.44 -3.03 -3.82
N ILE A 408 19.63 -2.36 -2.69
CA ILE A 408 20.96 -2.12 -2.09
C ILE A 408 21.03 -2.92 -0.80
N VAL A 409 21.93 -3.90 -0.77
CA VAL A 409 22.06 -4.90 0.29
C VAL A 409 23.45 -4.80 0.91
N ARG A 410 23.51 -4.93 2.24
CA ARG A 410 24.78 -5.08 2.97
C ARG A 410 25.28 -6.53 2.90
N PRO A 411 26.58 -6.80 3.05
CA PRO A 411 27.12 -8.17 3.00
C PRO A 411 26.50 -9.17 4.00
N CYS A 412 25.87 -8.69 5.08
CA CYS A 412 25.12 -9.52 6.01
C CYS A 412 23.72 -9.92 5.53
N GLY A 413 23.21 -9.39 4.41
CA GLY A 413 21.87 -9.64 3.86
C GLY A 413 20.81 -8.62 4.22
N ILE A 414 21.15 -7.59 5.01
CA ILE A 414 20.23 -6.50 5.32
C ILE A 414 20.02 -5.62 4.08
N ILE A 415 18.76 -5.45 3.69
CA ILE A 415 18.36 -4.51 2.64
C ILE A 415 18.36 -3.12 3.26
N THR A 416 19.11 -2.20 2.66
CA THR A 416 19.24 -0.80 3.10
C THR A 416 18.54 0.18 2.17
N SER A 417 18.19 -0.27 0.96
CA SER A 417 17.35 0.49 0.06
C SER A 417 16.73 -0.39 -1.02
N ARG A 418 15.63 0.10 -1.58
CA ARG A 418 14.93 -0.44 -2.74
C ARG A 418 14.56 0.71 -3.68
N GLU A 419 14.62 0.47 -4.98
CA GLU A 419 14.05 1.36 -5.99
C GLU A 419 13.48 0.57 -7.16
N THR A 420 12.31 0.96 -7.62
CA THR A 420 11.73 0.38 -8.83
C THR A 420 12.32 1.01 -10.09
N PHE A 421 12.83 0.16 -10.97
CA PHE A 421 13.21 0.54 -12.33
C PHE A 421 12.10 0.13 -13.31
N TYR A 422 11.67 1.09 -14.14
CA TYR A 422 10.46 0.93 -14.95
C TYR A 422 10.76 0.37 -16.34
N GLY A 423 11.62 1.04 -17.12
CA GLY A 423 11.84 0.66 -18.52
C GLY A 423 13.10 -0.16 -18.77
N SER A 424 14.10 -0.06 -17.90
CA SER A 424 15.38 -0.72 -18.00
C SER A 424 16.15 -0.62 -16.69
N GLU A 425 17.11 -1.52 -16.50
CA GLU A 425 18.22 -1.32 -15.56
C GLU A 425 19.38 -0.62 -16.28
N SER A 426 19.39 0.72 -16.29
CA SER A 426 20.46 1.49 -16.96
C SER A 426 21.54 1.94 -15.97
N ILE A 427 22.78 2.08 -16.45
CA ILE A 427 23.91 2.57 -15.65
C ILE A 427 23.62 3.94 -14.99
N PRO A 428 23.06 4.95 -15.70
CA PRO A 428 22.71 6.21 -15.06
C PRO A 428 21.74 6.04 -13.90
N GLN A 429 20.72 5.17 -14.03
CA GLN A 429 19.76 4.92 -12.95
C GLN A 429 20.40 4.27 -11.72
N VAL A 430 21.33 3.33 -11.91
CA VAL A 430 22.09 2.71 -10.81
C VAL A 430 22.97 3.76 -10.10
N VAL A 431 23.69 4.59 -10.87
CA VAL A 431 24.52 5.69 -10.33
C VAL A 431 23.67 6.68 -9.53
N ASP A 432 22.54 7.12 -10.10
CA ASP A 432 21.60 8.03 -9.45
C ASP A 432 21.00 7.44 -8.17
N MET A 433 20.63 6.15 -8.20
CA MET A 433 20.13 5.44 -7.02
C MET A 433 21.20 5.44 -5.91
N VAL A 434 22.43 5.04 -6.20
CA VAL A 434 23.52 5.01 -5.21
C VAL A 434 23.75 6.40 -4.60
N LYS A 435 23.79 7.46 -5.42
CA LYS A 435 23.97 8.84 -4.95
C LYS A 435 22.79 9.32 -4.09
N ARG A 436 21.55 9.12 -4.55
CA ARG A 436 20.33 9.53 -3.83
C ARG A 436 20.13 8.81 -2.51
N ARG A 437 20.64 7.58 -2.37
CA ARG A 437 20.52 6.82 -1.12
C ARG A 437 21.62 7.12 -0.12
N HIS A 438 22.67 7.85 -0.51
CA HIS A 438 23.79 8.21 0.37
C HIS A 438 24.07 9.73 0.36
N LEU A 439 23.02 10.51 0.65
CA LEU A 439 23.08 11.99 0.66
C LEU A 439 23.75 12.56 1.91
N VAL A 440 23.74 11.81 3.02
CA VAL A 440 24.38 12.25 4.27
C VAL A 440 25.89 12.30 4.08
N PRO A 441 26.59 13.39 4.46
CA PRO A 441 28.04 13.46 4.38
C PRO A 441 28.71 12.23 4.99
N ASN A 442 29.68 11.64 4.28
CA ASN A 442 30.41 10.42 4.66
C ASN A 442 29.60 9.11 4.71
N SER A 443 28.31 9.11 4.33
CA SER A 443 27.50 7.89 4.25
C SER A 443 27.79 7.03 3.03
N MET A 444 28.41 7.58 1.99
CA MET A 444 28.80 6.85 0.79
C MET A 444 29.71 5.65 1.14
N PRO A 445 29.39 4.42 0.73
CA PRO A 445 30.20 3.25 1.05
C PRO A 445 31.54 3.31 0.34
N ARG A 446 32.54 2.58 0.84
CA ARG A 446 33.88 2.60 0.23
C ARG A 446 33.91 1.76 -1.04
N PHE A 447 33.02 0.78 -1.15
CA PHE A 447 32.92 -0.12 -2.29
C PHE A 447 31.48 -0.41 -2.70
N LEU A 448 31.25 -0.49 -4.00
CA LEU A 448 30.00 -0.97 -4.59
C LEU A 448 30.28 -2.25 -5.37
N TRP A 449 29.57 -3.32 -5.05
CA TRP A 449 29.49 -4.53 -5.87
C TRP A 449 28.27 -4.45 -6.78
N TYR A 450 28.51 -4.57 -8.08
CA TYR A 450 27.49 -4.56 -9.12
C TYR A 450 28.01 -5.30 -10.36
N ASP A 451 27.14 -6.06 -11.01
CA ASP A 451 27.47 -6.92 -12.15
C ASP A 451 28.09 -6.17 -13.33
N ASN A 452 27.73 -4.89 -13.49
CA ASN A 452 28.22 -4.01 -14.55
C ASN A 452 28.99 -2.79 -14.01
N ASN A 453 29.83 -3.00 -12.99
CA ASN A 453 30.74 -1.96 -12.47
C ASN A 453 31.69 -1.38 -13.54
N CYS A 454 32.08 -2.16 -14.55
CA CYS A 454 32.83 -1.65 -15.70
C CYS A 454 32.04 -0.58 -16.46
N GLY A 455 30.74 -0.81 -16.67
CA GLY A 455 29.83 0.16 -17.27
C GLY A 455 29.69 1.42 -16.42
N VAL A 456 29.59 1.27 -15.09
CA VAL A 456 29.59 2.40 -14.14
C VAL A 456 30.87 3.21 -14.27
N TYR A 457 32.04 2.56 -14.25
CA TYR A 457 33.32 3.23 -14.40
C TYR A 457 33.41 4.01 -15.71
N LYS A 458 33.10 3.37 -16.84
CA LYS A 458 33.09 4.01 -18.17
C LYS A 458 32.17 5.22 -18.22
N TYR A 459 30.95 5.06 -17.69
CA TYR A 459 29.97 6.12 -17.66
C TYR A 459 30.49 7.32 -16.85
N CYS A 460 30.98 7.10 -15.63
CA CYS A 460 31.48 8.21 -14.82
C CYS A 460 32.74 8.85 -15.42
N ALA A 461 33.67 8.07 -15.96
CA ALA A 461 34.88 8.60 -16.59
C ALA A 461 34.59 9.41 -17.86
N ALA A 462 33.55 9.07 -18.61
CA ALA A 462 33.16 9.76 -19.85
C ALA A 462 32.28 11.01 -19.61
N ASN A 463 31.61 11.13 -18.47
CA ASN A 463 30.67 12.22 -18.20
C ASN A 463 31.26 13.25 -17.23
N HIS A 464 31.55 14.45 -17.73
CA HIS A 464 32.05 15.56 -16.92
C HIS A 464 31.05 15.91 -15.80
N GLY A 465 31.49 15.80 -14.55
CA GLY A 465 30.65 16.01 -13.35
C GLY A 465 30.27 14.73 -12.61
N GLU A 466 30.49 13.55 -13.21
CA GLU A 466 30.24 12.27 -12.54
C GLU A 466 31.51 11.69 -11.91
N ASP A 467 31.64 11.86 -10.59
CA ASP A 467 32.84 11.53 -9.82
C ASP A 467 32.70 10.29 -8.93
N LEU A 468 31.63 9.50 -9.09
CA LEU A 468 31.39 8.33 -8.25
C LEU A 468 32.57 7.35 -8.28
N HIS A 469 33.11 7.06 -9.47
CA HIS A 469 34.29 6.21 -9.68
C HIS A 469 35.59 6.71 -9.04
N LEU A 470 35.64 7.99 -8.64
CA LEU A 470 36.77 8.57 -7.90
C LEU A 470 36.55 8.54 -6.39
N LYS A 471 35.28 8.44 -5.95
CA LYS A 471 34.88 8.45 -4.55
C LYS A 471 34.82 7.06 -3.93
N ILE A 472 34.50 6.04 -4.73
CA ILE A 472 34.32 4.65 -4.27
C ILE A 472 35.06 3.67 -5.17
N GLY A 473 35.44 2.52 -4.62
CA GLY A 473 35.94 1.40 -5.41
C GLY A 473 34.80 0.62 -6.08
N LEU A 474 35.05 0.19 -7.32
CA LEU A 474 34.07 -0.50 -8.17
C LEU A 474 34.59 -1.90 -8.58
N PRO A 475 34.79 -2.84 -7.65
CA PRO A 475 35.30 -4.17 -7.96
C PRO A 475 34.28 -4.99 -8.76
N VAL A 476 34.75 -5.73 -9.76
CA VAL A 476 33.91 -6.69 -10.51
C VAL A 476 33.81 -8.00 -9.74
N ASP A 477 32.61 -8.57 -9.68
CA ASP A 477 32.41 -9.92 -9.16
C ASP A 477 33.15 -10.95 -10.02
N VAL A 478 33.96 -11.81 -9.38
CA VAL A 478 34.79 -12.82 -10.04
C VAL A 478 33.97 -13.83 -10.86
N PHE A 479 32.75 -14.15 -10.43
CA PHE A 479 31.83 -15.00 -11.19
C PHE A 479 31.38 -14.30 -12.47
N HIS A 480 30.97 -13.03 -12.37
CA HIS A 480 30.56 -12.23 -13.52
C HIS A 480 31.70 -12.00 -14.51
N TRP A 481 32.91 -11.74 -14.01
CA TRP A 481 34.12 -11.65 -14.84
C TRP A 481 34.34 -12.92 -15.68
N LYS A 482 34.16 -14.10 -15.08
CA LYS A 482 34.38 -15.38 -15.76
C LYS A 482 33.32 -15.69 -16.81
N CYS A 483 32.06 -15.33 -16.56
CA CYS A 483 30.91 -15.81 -17.33
C CYS A 483 30.36 -14.81 -18.35
N LYS A 484 30.50 -13.49 -18.11
CA LYS A 484 29.75 -12.47 -18.88
C LYS A 484 30.59 -11.35 -19.48
N HIS A 485 31.85 -11.19 -19.11
CA HIS A 485 32.71 -10.10 -19.60
C HIS A 485 33.73 -10.57 -20.64
N LYS A 486 34.04 -9.70 -21.61
CA LYS A 486 35.13 -9.96 -22.56
C LYS A 486 36.47 -9.77 -21.85
N LYS A 487 37.39 -10.74 -21.98
CA LYS A 487 38.74 -10.69 -21.38
C LYS A 487 39.59 -9.49 -21.81
N THR A 488 39.19 -8.79 -22.88
CA THR A 488 39.87 -7.61 -23.41
C THR A 488 39.29 -6.29 -22.87
N ASP A 489 38.30 -6.33 -21.98
CA ASP A 489 37.74 -5.11 -21.38
C ASP A 489 38.70 -4.55 -20.32
N ILE A 490 39.45 -3.50 -20.69
CA ILE A 490 40.47 -2.85 -19.85
C ILE A 490 39.89 -2.40 -18.52
N GLU A 491 38.65 -1.90 -18.51
CA GLU A 491 38.03 -1.41 -17.28
C GLU A 491 37.79 -2.56 -16.31
N CYS A 492 37.39 -3.71 -16.84
CA CYS A 492 37.17 -4.92 -16.07
C CYS A 492 38.49 -5.49 -15.52
N SER A 493 39.52 -5.57 -16.38
CA SER A 493 40.80 -6.20 -16.04
C SER A 493 41.74 -5.34 -15.20
N TYR A 494 41.58 -4.01 -15.20
CA TYR A 494 42.47 -3.09 -14.50
C TYR A 494 41.74 -2.19 -13.50
N HIS A 495 40.76 -1.40 -13.94
CA HIS A 495 40.12 -0.38 -13.08
C HIS A 495 39.20 -0.98 -12.03
N CYS A 496 38.45 -2.02 -12.41
CA CYS A 496 37.51 -2.74 -11.57
C CYS A 496 38.06 -4.08 -11.06
N ASN A 497 39.36 -4.35 -11.21
CA ASN A 497 39.95 -5.61 -10.78
C ASN A 497 39.97 -5.71 -9.24
N PRO A 498 39.36 -6.74 -8.62
CA PRO A 498 39.37 -6.91 -7.16
C PRO A 498 40.77 -6.90 -6.54
N TYR A 499 41.80 -7.38 -7.25
CA TYR A 499 43.18 -7.38 -6.76
C TYR A 499 43.79 -5.98 -6.61
N LYS A 500 43.17 -4.94 -7.19
CA LYS A 500 43.53 -3.54 -6.97
C LYS A 500 43.15 -3.05 -5.57
N TYR A 501 42.31 -3.80 -4.86
CA TYR A 501 41.73 -3.43 -3.57
C TYR A 501 42.13 -4.47 -2.49
N PRO A 502 43.39 -4.46 -2.00
CA PRO A 502 43.88 -5.45 -1.04
C PRO A 502 43.03 -5.54 0.24
N GLU A 503 42.41 -4.44 0.65
CA GLU A 503 41.48 -4.38 1.79
C GLU A 503 40.20 -5.23 1.60
N LEU A 504 39.89 -5.65 0.37
CA LEU A 504 38.78 -6.57 0.09
C LEU A 504 39.20 -8.05 0.14
N LEU A 505 40.49 -8.35 0.11
CA LEU A 505 41.01 -9.72 0.03
C LEU A 505 41.23 -10.31 1.43
N LYS A 506 40.56 -11.41 1.75
CA LYS A 506 40.81 -12.15 3.00
C LYS A 506 42.15 -12.89 2.95
N ASP A 507 42.44 -13.46 1.79
CA ASP A 507 43.69 -14.12 1.41
C ASP A 507 43.93 -13.91 -0.10
N ASN A 508 44.98 -14.50 -0.67
CA ASN A 508 45.32 -14.34 -2.10
C ASN A 508 44.30 -14.99 -3.07
N THR A 509 43.25 -15.64 -2.56
CA THR A 509 42.30 -16.44 -3.36
C THR A 509 40.84 -16.11 -3.08
N SER A 510 40.52 -15.44 -1.97
CA SER A 510 39.15 -15.17 -1.53
C SER A 510 38.93 -13.74 -1.02
N GLY A 511 37.77 -13.20 -1.35
CA GLY A 511 37.30 -11.92 -0.81
C GLY A 511 36.79 -12.06 0.62
N PHE A 512 36.85 -10.96 1.39
CA PHE A 512 36.31 -10.90 2.74
C PHE A 512 34.78 -10.79 2.76
N PHE A 513 34.22 -9.95 1.88
CA PHE A 513 32.78 -9.76 1.76
C PHE A 513 32.16 -10.78 0.82
N ASN A 514 30.96 -11.23 1.14
CA ASN A 514 30.18 -12.08 0.26
C ASN A 514 29.47 -11.21 -0.80
N SER A 515 30.05 -11.10 -2.00
CA SER A 515 29.46 -10.32 -3.11
C SER A 515 28.18 -10.95 -3.68
N SER A 516 27.95 -12.27 -3.51
CA SER A 516 26.72 -12.95 -3.96
C SER A 516 25.53 -12.77 -3.02
N ARG A 517 25.64 -11.89 -2.02
CA ARG A 517 24.57 -11.70 -1.03
C ARG A 517 23.29 -11.14 -1.65
N ALA A 518 23.40 -10.27 -2.65
CA ALA A 518 22.23 -9.72 -3.33
C ALA A 518 21.44 -10.80 -4.08
N GLU A 519 22.10 -11.76 -4.73
CA GLU A 519 21.43 -12.92 -5.37
C GLU A 519 20.64 -13.75 -4.35
N GLN A 520 21.22 -14.04 -3.18
CA GLN A 520 20.53 -14.77 -2.10
C GLN A 520 19.33 -13.97 -1.54
N THR A 521 19.51 -12.66 -1.37
CA THR A 521 18.44 -11.76 -0.93
C THR A 521 17.33 -11.68 -1.98
N ASN A 522 17.66 -11.71 -3.27
CA ASN A 522 16.72 -11.75 -4.37
C ASN A 522 15.90 -13.06 -4.34
N VAL A 523 16.50 -14.22 -4.05
CA VAL A 523 15.72 -15.46 -3.84
C VAL A 523 14.68 -15.32 -2.73
N TRP A 524 15.07 -14.73 -1.59
CA TRP A 524 14.13 -14.45 -0.49
C TRP A 524 13.05 -13.45 -0.88
N PHE A 525 13.42 -12.33 -1.53
CA PHE A 525 12.51 -11.28 -1.94
C PHE A 525 11.54 -11.77 -3.03
N GLY A 526 12.00 -12.64 -3.93
CA GLY A 526 11.20 -13.31 -4.95
C GLY A 526 10.09 -14.18 -4.38
N GLY A 527 10.25 -14.71 -3.16
CA GLY A 527 9.18 -15.42 -2.45
C GLY A 527 7.92 -14.55 -2.27
N TYR A 528 8.08 -13.23 -2.16
CA TYR A 528 6.98 -12.27 -2.02
C TYR A 528 6.27 -11.94 -3.34
N HIS A 529 6.62 -12.58 -4.46
CA HIS A 529 6.00 -12.31 -5.75
C HIS A 529 4.46 -12.44 -5.69
N ALA A 530 3.92 -13.39 -4.91
CA ALA A 530 2.47 -13.55 -4.72
C ALA A 530 1.79 -12.36 -4.00
N ILE A 531 2.55 -11.54 -3.27
CA ILE A 531 2.08 -10.34 -2.58
C ILE A 531 2.18 -9.12 -3.52
N PHE A 532 3.25 -9.02 -4.31
CA PHE A 532 3.50 -7.88 -5.22
C PHE A 532 2.83 -8.00 -6.60
N ALA A 533 2.61 -9.23 -7.10
CA ALA A 533 2.12 -9.48 -8.45
C ALA A 533 0.60 -9.31 -8.67
N PRO A 534 -0.29 -9.48 -7.68
CA PRO A 534 -1.72 -9.29 -7.88
C PRO A 534 -2.28 -8.17 -7.01
N ALA A 535 -2.30 -6.95 -7.56
CA ALA A 535 -3.57 -6.24 -7.66
C ALA A 535 -4.32 -6.78 -8.89
N MET A 536 -4.57 -8.09 -8.92
CA MET A 536 -5.49 -8.69 -9.88
C MET A 536 -6.86 -8.70 -9.20
N SER A 537 -7.77 -7.93 -9.78
CA SER A 537 -9.19 -7.82 -9.43
C SER A 537 -9.50 -7.44 -7.98
N VAL A 538 -9.71 -6.14 -7.76
CA VAL A 538 -10.90 -5.69 -7.02
C VAL A 538 -11.73 -4.86 -7.97
#